data_AF-T1C8X7-F1
#
_entry.id   AF-T1C8X7-F1
#
_cell.length_a   1.000
_cell.length_b   1.000
_cell.length_c   1.000
_cell.angle_alpha   90.00
_cell.angle_beta   90.00
_cell.angle_gamma   90.00
#
_symmetry.space_group_name_H-M   'P 1'
#
loop_
_entity.id
_entity.type
_entity.pdbx_description
1 polymer ?
#
loop_
_entity_poly.entity_id
_entity_poly.type
_entity_poly.pdbx_seq_one_letter_code
_entity_poly.pdbx_strand_id
1 'polypeptide(L)'
;HNGRTNQELALRHRALFIGFTPASDPRVAGVAVLERAAWGGRDAAPIVRDMFDAWARLRHLPDTPLPGDTLPAWAPLSLPAGTASSAPVTPAVDLPHASSVLNRARAAPAVSMSS
;
A
#
# COMPACT_ATOMS: atom_id res chain seq x y z
N HIS A 1 -29.82 -20.39 -10.32
CA HIS A 1 -28.57 -21.14 -10.04
C HIS A 1 -27.37 -20.18 -9.83
N ASN A 2 -27.55 -18.97 -9.29
CA ASN A 2 -26.56 -17.89 -9.50
C ASN A 2 -25.47 -17.77 -8.42
N GLY A 3 -25.28 -18.76 -7.55
CA GLY A 3 -24.39 -18.65 -6.39
C GLY A 3 -22.89 -18.89 -6.65
N ARG A 4 -22.49 -19.41 -7.83
CA ARG A 4 -21.11 -19.86 -8.08
C ARG A 4 -20.23 -18.89 -8.88
N THR A 5 -20.77 -17.77 -9.34
CA THR A 5 -20.11 -16.93 -10.37
C THR A 5 -18.83 -16.26 -9.88
N ASN A 6 -18.80 -15.66 -8.69
CA ASN A 6 -17.61 -14.90 -8.24
C ASN A 6 -16.42 -15.80 -7.89
N GLN A 7 -16.64 -16.95 -7.26
CA GLN A 7 -15.56 -17.89 -6.99
C GLN A 7 -15.01 -18.49 -8.27
N GLU A 8 -15.88 -18.83 -9.23
CA GLU A 8 -15.46 -19.34 -10.53
C GLU A 8 -14.68 -18.28 -11.34
N LEU A 9 -15.15 -17.03 -11.33
CA LEU A 9 -14.43 -15.90 -11.92
C LEU A 9 -13.06 -15.72 -11.25
N ALA A 10 -12.99 -15.79 -9.92
CA ALA A 10 -11.74 -15.67 -9.19
C ALA A 10 -10.70 -16.74 -9.57
N LEU A 11 -11.10 -17.93 -10.03
CA LEU A 11 -10.13 -18.94 -10.54
C LEU A 11 -9.48 -18.55 -11.86
N ARG A 12 -10.13 -17.69 -12.66
CA ARG A 12 -9.69 -17.30 -14.00
C ARG A 12 -9.11 -15.90 -14.06
N HIS A 13 -9.43 -15.08 -13.06
CA HIS A 13 -9.03 -13.69 -12.98
C HIS A 13 -8.01 -13.48 -11.87
N ARG A 14 -7.29 -12.37 -12.01
CA ARG A 14 -6.36 -11.85 -11.01
C ARG A 14 -6.87 -10.49 -10.59
N ALA A 15 -6.77 -10.19 -9.31
CA ALA A 15 -7.09 -8.86 -8.80
C ALA A 15 -5.80 -8.13 -8.46
N LEU A 16 -5.71 -6.88 -8.94
CA LEU A 16 -4.67 -5.93 -8.60
C LEU A 16 -5.33 -4.71 -7.95
N PHE A 17 -4.74 -4.22 -6.87
CA PHE A 17 -5.06 -2.91 -6.31
C PHE A 17 -3.79 -2.17 -5.91
N ILE A 18 -3.74 -0.88 -6.23
CA ILE A 18 -2.65 0.03 -5.89
C ILE A 18 -3.27 1.27 -5.27
N GLY A 19 -2.73 1.69 -4.13
CA GLY A 19 -3.15 2.91 -3.44
C GLY A 19 -1.97 3.69 -2.88
N PHE A 20 -2.22 4.95 -2.54
CA PHE A 20 -1.28 5.81 -1.83
C PHE A 20 -2.00 6.57 -0.72
N THR A 21 -1.28 6.89 0.36
CA THR A 21 -1.84 7.62 1.50
C THR A 21 -0.78 8.51 2.19
N PRO A 22 -1.16 9.64 2.80
CA PRO A 22 -2.44 10.36 2.68
C PRO A 22 -2.73 10.84 1.25
N ALA A 23 -4.01 11.07 0.92
CA ALA A 23 -4.42 11.45 -0.45
C ALA A 23 -3.90 12.84 -0.89
N SER A 24 -3.84 13.79 0.05
CA SER A 24 -3.38 15.16 -0.20
C SER A 24 -1.86 15.29 -0.28
N ASP A 25 -1.13 14.42 0.40
CA ASP A 25 0.33 14.46 0.52
C ASP A 25 0.86 13.03 0.67
N PRO A 26 1.03 12.29 -0.44
CA PRO A 26 1.36 10.87 -0.42
C PRO A 26 2.70 10.59 0.28
N ARG A 27 2.68 9.72 1.29
CA ARG A 27 3.87 9.32 2.07
C ARG A 27 4.23 7.85 1.88
N VAL A 28 3.25 7.00 1.59
CA VAL A 28 3.43 5.57 1.38
C VAL A 28 2.49 5.08 0.27
N ALA A 29 2.97 4.10 -0.50
CA ALA A 29 2.18 3.38 -1.49
C ALA A 29 2.07 1.90 -1.10
N GLY A 30 0.92 1.30 -1.38
CA GLY A 30 0.63 -0.10 -1.12
C GLY A 30 0.12 -0.78 -2.38
N VAL A 31 0.56 -2.01 -2.62
CA VAL A 31 0.17 -2.82 -3.78
C VAL A 31 -0.19 -4.22 -3.30
N ALA A 32 -1.35 -4.73 -3.75
CA ALA A 32 -1.76 -6.10 -3.54
C ALA A 32 -2.11 -6.76 -4.88
N VAL A 33 -1.59 -7.96 -5.09
CA VAL A 33 -1.90 -8.82 -6.24
C VAL A 33 -2.42 -10.15 -5.71
N LEU A 34 -3.59 -10.55 -6.18
CA LEU A 34 -4.24 -11.80 -5.81
C LEU A 34 -4.40 -12.67 -7.06
N GLU A 35 -3.75 -13.84 -7.03
CA GLU A 35 -3.78 -14.82 -8.13
C GLU A 35 -5.15 -15.50 -8.31
N ARG A 36 -6.00 -15.48 -7.28
CA ARG A 36 -7.33 -16.12 -7.27
C ARG A 36 -8.40 -15.15 -6.80
N ALA A 37 -8.63 -14.08 -7.55
CA ALA A 37 -9.56 -13.03 -7.21
C ALA A 37 -10.16 -12.38 -8.45
N ALA A 38 -11.40 -11.93 -8.37
CA ALA A 38 -12.14 -11.45 -9.52
C ALA A 38 -11.97 -9.94 -9.72
N TRP A 39 -11.87 -9.15 -8.63
CA TRP A 39 -11.98 -7.70 -8.70
C TRP A 39 -11.01 -6.98 -7.75
N GLY A 40 -10.19 -6.08 -8.28
CA GLY A 40 -9.25 -5.27 -7.49
C GLY A 40 -9.90 -4.52 -6.32
N GLY A 41 -10.98 -3.79 -6.58
CA GLY A 41 -11.66 -2.97 -5.57
C GLY A 41 -12.37 -3.77 -4.47
N ARG A 42 -12.87 -4.97 -4.78
CA ARG A 42 -13.62 -5.80 -3.82
C ARG A 42 -12.71 -6.76 -3.06
N ASP A 43 -11.77 -7.38 -3.77
CA ASP A 43 -10.99 -8.49 -3.25
C ASP A 43 -9.60 -8.02 -2.76
N ALA A 44 -8.92 -7.15 -3.51
CA ALA A 44 -7.55 -6.73 -3.20
C ALA A 44 -7.47 -5.41 -2.40
N ALA A 45 -8.41 -4.48 -2.57
CA ALA A 45 -8.39 -3.18 -1.90
C ALA A 45 -8.47 -3.24 -0.36
N PRO A 46 -9.30 -4.13 0.26
CA PRO A 46 -9.34 -4.25 1.71
C PRO A 46 -7.99 -4.62 2.32
N ILE A 47 -7.18 -5.42 1.62
CA ILE A 47 -5.83 -5.78 2.08
C ILE A 47 -4.94 -4.53 2.14
N VAL A 48 -4.97 -3.69 1.11
CA VAL A 48 -4.18 -2.45 1.10
C VAL A 48 -4.68 -1.46 2.15
N ARG A 49 -6.00 -1.42 2.43
CA ARG A 49 -6.57 -0.64 3.54
C ARG A 49 -6.02 -1.09 4.89
N ASP A 50 -6.01 -2.39 5.18
CA ASP A 50 -5.46 -2.93 6.44
C ASP A 50 -3.97 -2.57 6.60
N MET A 51 -3.20 -2.61 5.51
CA MET A 51 -1.79 -2.17 5.52
C MET A 51 -1.65 -0.69 5.88
N PHE A 52 -2.48 0.17 5.31
CA PHE A 52 -2.47 1.61 5.60
C PHE A 52 -2.93 1.91 7.03
N ASP A 53 -3.91 1.18 7.55
CA ASP A 53 -4.38 1.33 8.93
C ASP A 53 -3.29 0.93 9.92
N ALA A 54 -2.61 -0.19 9.66
CA ALA A 54 -1.46 -0.61 10.46
C ALA A 54 -0.33 0.43 10.43
N TRP A 55 0.00 0.95 9.25
CA TRP A 55 1.00 2.01 9.09
C TRP A 55 0.62 3.28 9.85
N ALA A 56 -0.65 3.71 9.77
CA ALA A 56 -1.14 4.90 10.45
C ALA A 56 -1.08 4.75 11.98
N ARG A 57 -1.49 3.60 12.52
CA ARG A 57 -1.41 3.28 13.96
C ARG A 57 0.02 3.29 14.48
N LEU A 58 0.97 2.71 13.74
CA LEU A 58 2.41 2.74 14.07
C LEU A 58 2.98 4.16 14.13
N ARG A 59 2.34 5.12 13.47
CA ARG A 59 2.73 6.54 13.42
C ARG A 59 1.89 7.43 14.33
N HIS A 60 0.97 6.86 15.11
CA HIS A 60 0.02 7.59 15.95
C HIS A 60 -0.77 8.66 15.18
N LEU A 61 -1.06 8.39 13.90
CA LEU A 61 -1.92 9.26 13.10
C LEU A 61 -3.38 9.11 13.55
N PRO A 62 -4.18 10.19 13.52
CA PRO A 62 -5.58 10.13 13.90
C PRO A 62 -6.37 9.20 12.98
N ASP A 63 -7.18 8.34 13.57
CA ASP A 63 -8.04 7.37 12.86
C ASP A 63 -9.29 8.09 12.33
N THR A 64 -9.07 8.93 11.31
CA THR A 64 -10.15 9.69 10.66
C THR A 64 -10.91 8.74 9.74
N PRO A 65 -12.21 8.49 9.96
CA PRO A 65 -12.99 7.61 9.10
C PRO A 65 -12.95 8.10 7.66
N LEU A 66 -12.75 7.18 6.71
CA LEU A 66 -12.80 7.56 5.30
C LEU A 66 -14.25 7.80 4.87
N PRO A 67 -14.50 8.73 3.93
CA PRO A 67 -15.81 8.86 3.31
C PRO A 67 -16.18 7.53 2.63
N GLY A 68 -17.09 6.77 3.24
CA GLY A 68 -17.49 5.44 2.78
C GLY A 68 -17.50 4.36 3.86
N ASP A 69 -16.75 4.52 4.96
CA ASP A 69 -16.73 3.54 6.07
C ASP A 69 -18.10 3.40 6.76
N THR A 70 -18.97 4.42 6.63
CA THR A 70 -20.34 4.43 7.16
C THR A 70 -21.41 4.10 6.12
N LEU A 71 -21.04 3.95 4.85
CA LEU A 71 -21.99 3.65 3.78
C LEU A 71 -22.11 2.13 3.60
N PRO A 72 -23.32 1.59 3.41
CA PRO A 72 -23.47 0.16 3.15
C PRO A 72 -22.79 -0.20 1.83
N ALA A 73 -22.22 -1.40 1.72
CA ALA A 73 -21.42 -1.85 0.57
C ALA A 73 -22.15 -1.81 -0.80
N TRP A 74 -23.48 -1.62 -0.81
CA TRP A 74 -24.30 -1.47 -2.01
C TRP A 74 -24.66 -0.02 -2.33
N ALA A 75 -24.29 0.93 -1.46
CA ALA A 75 -24.52 2.34 -1.71
C ALA A 75 -23.77 2.75 -2.99
N PRO A 76 -24.40 3.55 -3.87
CA PRO A 76 -23.70 4.10 -5.01
C PRO A 76 -22.51 4.91 -4.50
N LEU A 77 -21.35 4.70 -5.11
CA LEU A 77 -20.16 5.51 -4.88
C LEU A 77 -20.46 6.93 -5.36
N SER A 78 -20.92 7.80 -4.46
CA SER A 78 -20.93 9.24 -4.69
C SER A 78 -19.49 9.73 -4.63
N LEU A 79 -18.75 9.50 -5.71
CA LEU A 79 -17.44 10.10 -5.90
C LEU A 79 -17.66 11.63 -5.97
N PRO A 80 -17.07 12.42 -5.07
CA PRO A 80 -16.99 13.86 -5.33
C PRO A 80 -16.32 14.02 -6.70
N ALA A 81 -16.77 14.99 -7.50
CA ALA A 81 -16.14 15.34 -8.75
C ALA A 81 -14.74 15.90 -8.48
N GLY A 82 -13.82 15.03 -8.08
CA GLY A 82 -12.42 15.32 -7.93
C GLY A 82 -11.91 15.56 -9.34
N THR A 83 -11.50 16.79 -9.60
CA THR A 83 -10.65 17.11 -10.74
C THR A 83 -9.43 16.20 -10.60
N ALA A 84 -9.39 15.10 -11.36
CA ALA A 84 -8.22 14.24 -11.41
C ALA A 84 -7.08 15.12 -11.92
N SER A 85 -6.28 15.63 -11.00
CA SER A 85 -5.07 16.35 -11.34
C SER A 85 -4.13 15.32 -11.94
N SER A 86 -4.07 15.30 -13.26
CA SER A 86 -3.07 14.57 -14.04
C SER A 86 -1.71 15.24 -13.86
N ALA A 87 -1.23 15.35 -12.61
CA ALA A 87 0.15 15.67 -12.36
C ALA A 87 0.96 14.40 -12.67
N PRO A 88 1.99 14.45 -13.53
CA PRO A 88 2.86 13.32 -13.72
C PRO A 88 3.54 13.02 -12.38
N VAL A 89 3.21 11.87 -11.79
CA VAL A 89 4.01 11.28 -10.72
C VAL A 89 5.35 10.90 -11.35
N THR A 90 6.33 11.80 -11.27
CA THR A 90 7.72 11.43 -11.50
C THR A 90 8.10 10.52 -10.33
N PRO A 91 8.50 9.25 -10.56
CA PRO A 91 9.04 8.44 -9.49
C PRO A 91 10.37 9.08 -9.07
N ALA A 92 10.35 9.93 -8.04
CA ALA A 92 11.55 10.32 -7.33
C ALA A 92 12.01 9.09 -6.54
N VAL A 93 12.77 8.22 -7.21
CA VAL A 93 13.56 7.19 -6.54
C VAL A 93 14.74 7.92 -5.88
N ASP A 94 14.50 8.51 -4.71
CA ASP A 94 15.59 8.87 -3.81
C ASP A 94 15.89 7.64 -2.95
N LEU A 95 16.90 6.87 -3.37
CA LEU A 95 17.50 5.81 -2.58
C LEU A 95 18.53 6.46 -1.64
N PRO A 96 18.29 6.60 -0.32
CA PRO A 96 19.37 6.88 0.60
C PRO A 96 20.27 5.64 0.72
N HIS A 97 21.39 5.67 0.00
CA HIS A 97 22.71 5.14 0.38
C HIS A 97 22.73 3.80 1.14
N ALA A 98 22.38 2.69 0.46
CA ALA A 98 22.72 1.35 0.93
C ALA A 98 24.24 1.06 0.93
N SER A 99 25.09 2.03 0.60
CA SER A 99 26.55 1.92 0.64
C SER A 99 27.16 2.15 2.03
N SER A 100 26.41 2.66 3.01
CA SER A 100 26.99 2.96 4.34
C SER A 100 26.99 1.78 5.32
N VAL A 101 26.18 0.75 5.10
CA VAL A 101 26.03 -0.36 6.08
C VAL A 101 27.12 -1.42 5.90
N LEU A 102 27.69 -1.57 4.70
CA LEU A 102 28.74 -2.57 4.43
C LEU A 102 30.13 -2.14 4.91
N ASN A 103 30.39 -0.84 5.06
CA ASN A 103 31.73 -0.34 5.39
C ASN A 103 32.04 -0.30 6.90
N ARG A 104 31.03 -0.49 7.77
CA ARG A 104 31.22 -0.60 9.22
C ARG A 104 31.66 -2.01 9.66
N ALA A 105 31.48 -3.01 8.80
CA ALA A 105 31.87 -4.39 9.08
C ALA A 105 33.33 -4.73 8.71
N ARG A 106 34.09 -3.79 8.11
CA ARG A 106 35.48 -4.03 7.65
C ARG A 106 36.57 -3.38 8.51
N ALA A 107 36.22 -2.53 9.47
CA ALA A 107 37.19 -1.92 10.38
C ALA A 107 37.19 -2.61 11.74
N ALA A 108 37.77 -3.82 11.79
CA ALA A 108 38.28 -4.35 13.05
C ALA A 108 39.57 -3.58 13.39
N PRO A 109 39.70 -2.95 14.58
CA PRO A 109 41.00 -2.48 14.99
C PRO A 109 41.88 -3.70 15.33
N ALA A 110 43.03 -3.78 14.66
CA ALA A 110 44.09 -4.72 14.99
C ALA A 110 44.54 -4.50 16.45
N VAL A 111 44.69 -5.61 17.17
CA VAL A 111 45.37 -5.68 18.47
C VAL A 111 46.78 -5.08 18.33
N SER A 112 47.16 -4.19 19.24
CA SER A 112 48.56 -3.82 19.46
C SER A 112 48.91 -4.10 20.92
N MET A 113 49.72 -5.15 21.12
CA MET A 113 50.46 -5.42 22.35
C MET A 113 51.76 -4.61 22.31
N SER A 114 52.13 -3.95 23.41
CA SER A 114 53.53 -3.72 23.84
C SER A 114 53.54 -3.22 25.28
N SER A 115 54.05 -4.08 26.18
CA SER A 115 55.25 -3.90 27.04
C SER A 115 55.05 -2.99 28.25
#